data_AF-A0A7L1TCZ3-F1
#
_entry.id   AF-A0A7L1TCZ3-F1
#
_cell.length_a   1.000
_cell.length_b   1.000
_cell.length_c   1.000
_cell.angle_alpha   90.00
_cell.angle_beta   90.00
_cell.angle_gamma   90.00
#
_symmetry.space_group_name_H-M   'P 1'
#
loop_
_entity.id
_entity.type
_entity.pdbx_description
1 polymer ?
#
loop_
_entity_poly.entity_id
_entity_poly.type
_entity_poly.pdbx_seq_one_letter_code
_entity_poly.pdbx_strand_id
1 'polypeptide(L)'
;MWRDSFRLQIFCLLMAVLAIVVLVHNFFQLEHMDDDTISGSNWITENNVQHSLSQTTKTTRKPYCSYKQQTLSKREQAEQESLLAAILWPKPPDGKIAFVESTDPAHSDFVIVKPVRFFKVGDELEVLVRMKDFQGKPKQYGGDYLQARIHSPLLKAGATGRIVDCHNGLYKVFFTLLWPGEVKVSVSLVHPSEAIQVLLRLREERPDRVYFKSSFKSGKYSETTECNVCLPGDLPVCNFTDLYTGEPWFCYKPRKLSCASRISHAKGGYQKGLLTQEESLFFQSDVNIKRPILSSGPDSVIVKSKAFT
;
A
#
# COMPACT_ATOMS: atom_id res chain seq x y z
N MET A 1 -28.50 -21.33 43.66
CA MET A 1 -27.60 -21.47 42.50
C MET A 1 -27.99 -20.66 41.26
N TRP A 2 -29.24 -20.17 41.11
CA TRP A 2 -29.65 -19.38 39.93
C TRP A 2 -29.52 -17.85 40.10
N ARG A 3 -29.57 -17.36 41.35
CA ARG A 3 -29.54 -15.92 41.66
C ARG A 3 -28.16 -15.29 41.50
N ASP A 4 -27.09 -16.06 41.70
CA ASP A 4 -25.71 -15.58 41.58
C ASP A 4 -25.23 -15.53 40.11
N SER A 5 -25.70 -16.47 39.28
CA SER A 5 -25.44 -16.45 37.83
C SER A 5 -26.06 -15.22 37.16
N PHE A 6 -27.26 -14.83 37.57
CA PHE A 6 -27.96 -13.66 37.01
C PHE A 6 -27.25 -12.35 37.37
N ARG A 7 -26.75 -12.23 38.60
CA ARG A 7 -25.97 -11.08 39.05
C ARG A 7 -24.63 -10.96 38.33
N LEU A 8 -23.95 -12.07 38.09
CA LEU A 8 -22.70 -12.10 37.33
C LEU A 8 -22.92 -11.69 35.87
N GLN A 9 -24.02 -12.14 35.26
CA GLN A 9 -24.36 -11.81 33.87
C GLN A 9 -24.72 -10.33 33.69
N ILE A 10 -25.45 -9.73 34.65
CA ILE A 10 -25.70 -8.28 34.69
C ILE A 10 -24.40 -7.50 34.87
N PHE A 11 -23.50 -7.95 35.75
CA PHE A 11 -22.21 -7.30 35.96
C PHE A 11 -21.33 -7.33 34.70
N CYS A 12 -21.25 -8.47 34.01
CA CYS A 12 -20.52 -8.58 32.74
C CYS A 12 -21.12 -7.70 31.65
N LEU A 13 -22.46 -7.60 31.55
CA LEU A 13 -23.13 -6.70 30.62
C LEU A 13 -22.80 -5.23 30.91
N LEU A 14 -22.83 -4.81 32.18
CA LEU A 14 -22.46 -3.45 32.57
C LEU A 14 -21.00 -3.12 32.22
N MET A 15 -20.07 -4.04 32.46
CA MET A 15 -18.66 -3.84 32.10
C MET A 15 -18.44 -3.78 30.58
N ALA A 16 -19.17 -4.60 29.81
CA ALA A 16 -19.13 -4.56 28.35
C ALA A 16 -19.67 -3.22 27.80
N VAL A 17 -20.78 -2.71 28.35
CA VAL A 17 -21.33 -1.40 28.00
C VAL A 17 -20.35 -0.28 28.34
N LEU A 18 -19.72 -0.32 29.52
CA LEU A 18 -18.70 0.65 29.92
C LEU A 18 -17.49 0.65 28.98
N ALA A 19 -17.01 -0.54 28.59
CA ALA A 19 -15.91 -0.68 27.63
C ALA A 19 -16.29 -0.12 26.26
N ILE A 20 -17.51 -0.35 25.78
CA ILE A 20 -18.03 0.21 24.53
C ILE A 20 -18.14 1.74 24.64
N VAL A 21 -18.65 2.29 25.74
CA VAL A 21 -18.74 3.74 25.96
C VAL A 21 -17.36 4.37 25.98
N VAL A 22 -16.37 3.75 26.63
CA VAL A 22 -14.98 4.24 26.63
C VAL A 22 -14.36 4.16 25.23
N LEU A 23 -14.62 3.08 24.48
CA LEU A 23 -14.18 2.93 23.09
C LEU A 23 -14.80 4.01 22.20
N VAL A 24 -16.12 4.22 22.30
CA VAL A 24 -16.85 5.24 21.56
C VAL A 24 -16.37 6.64 21.96
N HIS A 25 -16.16 6.91 23.24
CA HIS A 25 -15.62 8.19 23.70
C HIS A 25 -14.20 8.43 23.19
N ASN A 26 -13.32 7.42 23.24
CA ASN A 26 -11.98 7.51 22.66
C ASN A 26 -12.00 7.69 21.14
N PHE A 27 -12.94 7.03 20.45
CA PHE A 27 -13.14 7.19 19.01
C PHE A 27 -13.63 8.61 18.67
N PHE A 28 -14.62 9.12 19.41
CA PHE A 28 -15.10 10.50 19.27
C PHE A 28 -14.05 11.55 19.65
N GLN A 29 -13.17 11.29 20.62
CA GLN A 29 -12.04 12.15 20.95
C GLN A 29 -11.01 12.19 19.80
N LEU A 30 -10.72 11.04 19.17
CA LEU A 30 -9.90 10.97 17.96
C LEU A 30 -10.53 11.77 16.80
N GLU A 31 -11.85 11.70 16.64
CA GLU A 31 -12.58 12.40 15.58
C GLU A 31 -12.75 13.90 15.87
N HIS A 32 -12.96 14.32 17.13
CA HIS A 32 -12.98 15.73 17.55
C HIS A 32 -11.59 16.38 17.52
N MET A 33 -10.51 15.63 17.76
CA MET A 33 -9.15 16.12 17.50
C MET A 33 -8.96 16.44 16.01
N ASP A 34 -9.65 15.75 15.11
CA ASP A 34 -9.67 16.13 13.69
C ASP A 34 -10.54 17.38 13.45
N ASP A 35 -11.70 17.52 14.11
CA ASP A 35 -12.70 18.58 13.87
C ASP A 35 -12.35 19.94 14.50
N ASP A 36 -11.87 19.99 15.76
CA ASP A 36 -11.38 21.24 16.39
C ASP A 36 -10.12 21.78 15.68
N THR A 37 -9.42 20.92 14.92
CA THR A 37 -8.27 21.28 14.08
C THR A 37 -8.69 21.84 12.72
N ILE A 38 -9.94 21.64 12.27
CA ILE A 38 -10.47 22.23 11.02
C ILE A 38 -10.53 23.76 11.14
N SER A 39 -10.94 24.28 12.31
CA SER A 39 -11.09 25.73 12.54
C SER A 39 -9.77 26.51 12.38
N GLY A 40 -8.63 25.90 12.71
CA GLY A 40 -7.30 26.50 12.51
C GLY A 40 -6.77 26.45 11.07
N SER A 41 -7.35 25.60 10.22
CA SER A 41 -6.91 25.36 8.83
C SER A 41 -7.68 26.16 7.79
N ASN A 42 -8.84 26.74 8.15
CA ASN A 42 -9.74 27.43 7.22
C ASN A 42 -9.07 28.57 6.42
N TRP A 43 -8.05 29.23 6.97
CA TRP A 43 -7.32 30.27 6.24
C TRP A 43 -6.41 29.73 5.12
N ILE A 44 -5.92 28.49 5.24
CA ILE A 44 -5.10 27.84 4.21
C ILE A 44 -5.98 27.45 3.02
N THR A 45 -7.26 27.18 3.29
CA THR A 45 -8.27 26.82 2.28
C THR A 45 -8.92 28.04 1.64
N GLU A 46 -9.15 29.14 2.38
CA GLU A 46 -9.78 30.36 1.85
C GLU A 46 -9.01 30.99 0.68
N ASN A 47 -7.69 30.85 0.63
CA ASN A 47 -6.89 31.35 -0.50
C ASN A 47 -6.87 30.41 -1.73
N ASN A 48 -7.39 29.18 -1.62
CA ASN A 48 -7.33 28.18 -2.69
C ASN A 48 -8.67 27.90 -3.38
N VAL A 49 -9.80 28.42 -2.88
CA VAL A 49 -11.13 28.18 -3.49
C VAL A 49 -11.44 29.15 -4.65
N GLN A 50 -10.60 30.17 -4.88
CA GLN A 50 -10.82 31.16 -5.95
C GLN A 50 -10.00 30.92 -7.24
N HIS A 51 -9.65 29.68 -7.56
CA HIS A 51 -9.06 29.34 -8.85
C HIS A 51 -9.92 28.31 -9.60
N SER A 52 -11.14 28.73 -9.99
CA SER A 52 -11.83 28.15 -11.14
C SER A 52 -11.70 29.11 -12.34
N LEU A 53 -11.30 28.54 -13.47
CA LEU A 53 -11.24 29.10 -14.83
C LEU A 53 -10.94 30.61 -14.97
N SER A 54 -9.67 30.95 -15.14
CA SER A 54 -9.24 32.11 -15.94
C SER A 54 -7.83 31.87 -16.48
N GLN A 55 -7.70 31.83 -17.80
CA GLN A 55 -6.42 31.86 -18.48
C GLN A 55 -5.75 33.21 -18.20
N THR A 56 -4.66 33.22 -17.42
CA THR A 56 -3.61 34.25 -17.53
C THR A 56 -2.35 33.82 -16.78
N THR A 57 -1.23 33.74 -17.52
CA THR A 57 0.17 33.74 -17.06
C THR A 57 0.50 32.97 -15.76
N LYS A 58 0.73 31.66 -15.89
CA LYS A 58 1.36 30.84 -14.84
C LYS A 58 2.82 31.27 -14.64
N THR A 59 3.08 32.14 -13.66
CA THR A 59 4.40 32.19 -13.02
C THR A 59 4.62 30.82 -12.38
N THR A 60 5.54 30.02 -12.91
CA THR A 60 5.87 28.69 -12.37
C THR A 60 6.60 28.87 -11.04
N ARG A 61 5.85 28.92 -9.93
CA ARG A 61 6.40 29.13 -8.58
C ARG A 61 7.02 27.83 -8.06
N LYS A 62 8.27 27.90 -7.60
CA LYS A 62 9.11 26.73 -7.31
C LYS A 62 8.78 26.17 -5.92
N PRO A 63 8.41 24.88 -5.80
CA PRO A 63 8.15 24.26 -4.51
C PRO A 63 9.44 24.12 -3.68
N TYR A 64 9.31 24.08 -2.34
CA TYR A 64 10.44 23.84 -1.44
C TYR A 64 10.79 22.35 -1.44
N CYS A 65 11.43 21.88 -2.51
CA CYS A 65 11.90 20.51 -2.71
C CYS A 65 13.44 20.49 -2.77
N SER A 66 14.13 20.65 -1.64
CA SER A 66 15.60 20.77 -1.63
C SER A 66 16.33 19.52 -2.14
N TYR A 67 15.74 18.32 -2.02
CA TYR A 67 16.32 17.07 -2.54
C TYR A 67 16.58 17.13 -4.05
N LYS A 68 15.81 17.91 -4.83
CA LYS A 68 16.02 18.07 -6.28
C LYS A 68 17.31 18.81 -6.63
N GLN A 69 17.92 19.48 -5.66
CA GLN A 69 19.16 20.25 -5.81
C GLN A 69 20.36 19.50 -5.24
N GLN A 70 20.16 18.31 -4.67
CA GLN A 70 21.24 17.51 -4.10
C GLN A 70 22.11 16.98 -5.23
N THR A 71 23.41 17.30 -5.16
CA THR A 71 24.40 16.77 -6.11
C THR A 71 24.94 15.48 -5.51
N LEU A 72 24.64 14.36 -6.15
CA LEU A 72 25.12 13.05 -5.71
C LEU A 72 26.57 12.85 -6.13
N SER A 73 27.34 12.19 -5.26
CA SER A 73 28.65 11.65 -5.64
C SER A 73 28.49 10.57 -6.71
N LYS A 74 29.57 10.27 -7.44
CA LYS A 74 29.57 9.19 -8.44
C LYS A 74 29.13 7.83 -7.86
N ARG A 75 29.48 7.57 -6.60
CA ARG A 75 29.10 6.33 -5.90
C ARG A 75 27.60 6.30 -5.62
N GLU A 76 27.06 7.38 -5.06
CA GLU A 76 25.62 7.48 -4.76
C GLU A 76 24.78 7.45 -6.03
N GLN A 77 25.26 8.05 -7.12
CA GLN A 77 24.57 7.99 -8.41
C GLN A 77 24.50 6.54 -8.92
N ALA A 78 25.61 5.79 -8.89
CA ALA A 78 25.62 4.39 -9.29
C ALA A 78 24.70 3.52 -8.41
N GLU A 79 24.69 3.79 -7.10
CA GLU A 79 23.77 3.12 -6.17
C GLU A 79 22.30 3.47 -6.47
N GLN A 80 21.99 4.75 -6.70
CA GLN A 80 20.66 5.19 -7.08
C GLN A 80 20.20 4.53 -8.38
N GLU A 81 21.04 4.51 -9.42
CA GLU A 81 20.75 3.85 -10.70
C GLU A 81 20.46 2.35 -10.50
N SER A 82 21.27 1.67 -9.67
CA SER A 82 21.06 0.26 -9.31
C SER A 82 19.75 0.04 -8.56
N LEU A 83 19.41 0.90 -7.60
CA LEU A 83 18.17 0.80 -6.83
C LEU A 83 16.94 1.06 -7.70
N LEU A 84 16.99 2.08 -8.57
CA LEU A 84 15.93 2.39 -9.53
C LEU A 84 15.71 1.26 -10.53
N ALA A 85 16.79 0.62 -10.99
CA ALA A 85 16.70 -0.57 -11.83
C ALA A 85 16.07 -1.76 -11.09
N ALA A 86 16.41 -1.96 -9.80
CA ALA A 86 15.89 -3.06 -9.00
C ALA A 86 14.39 -2.94 -8.66
N ILE A 87 13.85 -1.72 -8.63
CA ILE A 87 12.42 -1.46 -8.37
C ILE A 87 11.59 -1.27 -9.65
N LEU A 88 12.20 -1.45 -10.82
CA LEU A 88 11.49 -1.32 -12.09
C LEU A 88 10.46 -2.44 -12.20
N TRP A 89 9.20 -2.05 -12.41
CA TRP A 89 8.09 -2.99 -12.56
C TRP A 89 7.62 -3.03 -14.01
N PRO A 90 7.27 -4.21 -14.57
CA PRO A 90 6.72 -4.31 -15.91
C PRO A 90 5.45 -3.47 -16.04
N LYS A 91 5.38 -2.63 -17.08
CA LYS A 91 4.19 -1.83 -17.37
C LYS A 91 3.34 -2.54 -18.44
N PRO A 92 2.00 -2.57 -18.29
CA PRO A 92 1.09 -2.84 -19.39
C PRO A 92 1.38 -1.95 -20.62
N PRO A 93 0.84 -2.32 -21.81
CA PRO A 93 0.94 -1.50 -23.00
C PRO A 93 0.56 -0.04 -22.76
N ASP A 94 1.22 0.87 -23.47
CA ASP A 94 0.94 2.30 -23.38
C ASP A 94 -0.49 2.59 -23.88
N GLY A 95 -1.33 3.09 -22.98
CA GLY A 95 -2.72 3.42 -23.30
C GLY A 95 -3.63 3.29 -22.10
N LYS A 96 -4.82 3.89 -22.20
CA LYS A 96 -5.87 3.74 -21.20
C LYS A 96 -6.53 2.37 -21.39
N ILE A 97 -6.25 1.44 -20.48
CA ILE A 97 -6.88 0.11 -20.45
C ILE A 97 -8.23 0.23 -19.76
N ALA A 98 -9.29 -0.27 -20.39
CA ALA A 98 -10.61 -0.27 -19.77
C ALA A 98 -10.68 -1.29 -18.62
N PHE A 99 -11.51 -1.02 -17.61
CA PHE A 99 -11.70 -1.96 -16.49
C PHE A 99 -12.05 -3.39 -16.95
N VAL A 100 -12.90 -3.52 -17.96
CA VAL A 100 -13.31 -4.83 -18.50
C VAL A 100 -12.18 -5.61 -19.18
N GLU A 101 -11.08 -4.95 -19.54
CA GLU A 101 -9.88 -5.55 -20.15
C GLU A 101 -8.76 -5.77 -19.10
N SER A 102 -9.01 -5.38 -17.85
CA SER A 102 -8.08 -5.58 -16.74
C SER A 102 -8.16 -6.98 -16.16
N THR A 103 -7.14 -7.34 -15.40
CA THR A 103 -6.99 -8.70 -14.87
C THR A 103 -8.13 -9.07 -13.91
N ASP A 104 -8.80 -10.18 -14.21
CA ASP A 104 -9.85 -10.76 -13.37
C ASP A 104 -9.39 -12.07 -12.72
N PRO A 105 -9.23 -12.12 -11.39
CA PRO A 105 -8.86 -13.33 -10.68
C PRO A 105 -9.92 -14.44 -10.75
N ALA A 106 -11.20 -14.12 -11.00
CA ALA A 106 -12.28 -15.10 -11.07
C ALA A 106 -12.26 -15.94 -12.36
N HIS A 107 -11.90 -15.32 -13.49
CA HIS A 107 -11.71 -16.03 -14.77
C HIS A 107 -10.30 -16.61 -14.93
N SER A 108 -9.34 -16.13 -14.14
CA SER A 108 -7.97 -16.63 -14.12
C SER A 108 -7.88 -17.95 -13.37
N ASP A 109 -6.87 -18.74 -13.69
CA ASP A 109 -6.68 -20.05 -13.08
C ASP A 109 -5.20 -20.44 -13.00
N PHE A 110 -4.88 -21.42 -12.15
CA PHE A 110 -3.55 -22.03 -12.11
C PHE A 110 -3.61 -23.56 -12.25
N VAL A 111 -2.50 -24.14 -12.68
CA VAL A 111 -2.35 -25.60 -12.80
C VAL A 111 -0.94 -26.04 -12.40
N ILE A 112 -0.86 -27.16 -11.68
CA ILE A 112 0.41 -27.81 -11.37
C ILE A 112 0.92 -28.51 -12.63
N VAL A 113 2.11 -28.14 -13.10
CA VAL A 113 2.69 -28.68 -14.33
C VAL A 113 3.23 -30.08 -14.05
N LYS A 114 2.77 -31.07 -14.85
CA LYS A 114 3.22 -32.48 -14.79
C LYS A 114 3.23 -33.06 -13.37
N PRO A 115 2.06 -33.30 -12.75
CA PRO A 115 2.02 -33.93 -11.43
C PRO A 115 2.63 -35.34 -11.52
N VAL A 116 3.88 -35.50 -11.08
CA VAL A 116 4.46 -36.82 -10.85
C VAL A 116 3.64 -37.45 -9.73
N ARG A 117 3.33 -38.77 -9.81
CA ARG A 117 2.55 -39.45 -8.76
C ARG A 117 3.09 -39.19 -7.35
N PHE A 118 4.41 -39.00 -7.21
CA PHE A 118 5.05 -38.62 -5.95
C PHE A 118 6.25 -37.70 -6.19
N PHE A 119 6.31 -36.62 -5.42
CA PHE A 119 7.50 -35.79 -5.28
C PHE A 119 8.34 -36.24 -4.08
N LYS A 120 9.59 -35.81 -3.99
CA LYS A 120 10.47 -35.98 -2.83
C LYS A 120 10.81 -34.62 -2.22
N VAL A 121 11.16 -34.62 -0.95
CA VAL A 121 11.70 -33.41 -0.30
C VAL A 121 12.96 -32.95 -1.04
N GLY A 122 12.98 -31.68 -1.43
CA GLY A 122 14.01 -31.03 -2.23
C GLY A 122 13.66 -30.90 -3.72
N ASP A 123 12.63 -31.59 -4.22
CA ASP A 123 12.18 -31.44 -5.60
C ASP A 123 11.60 -30.03 -5.83
N GLU A 124 11.69 -29.55 -7.08
CA GLU A 124 11.05 -28.31 -7.52
C GLU A 124 9.69 -28.59 -8.15
N LEU A 125 8.65 -27.89 -7.67
CA LEU A 125 7.30 -27.92 -8.20
C LEU A 125 7.08 -26.70 -9.10
N GLU A 126 6.74 -26.92 -10.37
CA GLU A 126 6.34 -25.87 -11.31
C GLU A 126 4.81 -25.74 -11.36
N VAL A 127 4.33 -24.51 -11.26
CA VAL A 127 2.91 -24.14 -11.38
C VAL A 127 2.78 -23.08 -12.47
N LEU A 128 1.85 -23.28 -13.39
CA LEU A 128 1.52 -22.33 -14.43
C LEU A 128 0.25 -21.58 -14.05
N VAL A 129 0.32 -20.25 -13.99
CA VAL A 129 -0.82 -19.36 -13.77
C VAL A 129 -1.19 -18.71 -15.10
N ARG A 130 -2.48 -18.73 -15.43
CA ARG A 130 -3.08 -18.16 -16.64
C ARG A 130 -3.98 -17.01 -16.25
N MET A 131 -3.55 -15.79 -16.57
CA MET A 131 -4.32 -14.60 -16.29
C MET A 131 -5.30 -14.31 -17.43
N LYS A 132 -6.53 -13.97 -17.06
CA LYS A 132 -7.59 -13.56 -17.97
C LYS A 132 -8.17 -12.20 -17.55
N ASP A 133 -8.79 -11.51 -18.50
CA ASP A 133 -9.54 -10.30 -18.21
C ASP A 133 -10.98 -10.61 -17.75
N PHE A 134 -11.75 -9.55 -17.44
CA PHE A 134 -13.17 -9.67 -17.05
C PHE A 134 -14.08 -10.17 -18.19
N GLN A 135 -13.59 -10.19 -19.43
CA GLN A 135 -14.28 -10.80 -20.58
C GLN A 135 -13.90 -12.29 -20.74
N GLY A 136 -13.06 -12.83 -19.85
CA GLY A 136 -12.56 -14.21 -19.92
C GLY A 136 -11.53 -14.44 -21.02
N LYS A 137 -10.97 -13.38 -21.62
CA LYS A 137 -9.93 -13.50 -22.66
C LYS A 137 -8.55 -13.62 -22.01
N PRO A 138 -7.64 -14.45 -22.56
CA PRO A 138 -6.27 -14.50 -22.09
C PRO A 138 -5.59 -13.14 -22.23
N LYS A 139 -4.90 -12.71 -21.17
CA LYS A 139 -4.09 -11.48 -21.22
C LYS A 139 -2.92 -11.63 -22.19
N GLN A 140 -2.48 -10.49 -22.73
CA GLN A 140 -1.37 -10.40 -23.69
C GLN A 140 -0.13 -9.72 -23.11
N TYR A 141 -0.14 -9.41 -21.81
CA TYR A 141 0.94 -8.77 -21.07
C TYR A 141 0.90 -9.23 -19.62
N GLY A 142 2.00 -8.97 -18.90
CA GLY A 142 2.15 -9.31 -17.49
C GLY A 142 2.10 -8.10 -16.56
N GLY A 143 2.93 -8.11 -15.52
CA GLY A 143 3.01 -7.04 -14.52
C GLY A 143 1.97 -7.10 -13.40
N ASP A 144 1.19 -8.18 -13.28
CA ASP A 144 0.32 -8.41 -12.13
C ASP A 144 1.16 -8.73 -10.89
N TYR A 145 0.76 -8.20 -9.74
CA TYR A 145 1.41 -8.58 -8.49
C TYR A 145 0.71 -9.81 -7.92
N LEU A 146 1.33 -10.97 -8.14
CA LEU A 146 0.90 -12.25 -7.62
C LEU A 146 1.66 -12.59 -6.34
N GLN A 147 0.99 -13.26 -5.41
CA GLN A 147 1.62 -13.98 -4.31
C GLN A 147 1.25 -15.44 -4.40
N ALA A 148 2.25 -16.30 -4.23
CA ALA A 148 2.07 -17.73 -4.32
C ALA A 148 2.80 -18.42 -3.16
N ARG A 149 2.13 -19.42 -2.57
CA ARG A 149 2.67 -20.18 -1.45
C ARG A 149 2.31 -21.66 -1.56
N ILE A 150 3.17 -22.49 -1.00
CA ILE A 150 2.83 -23.85 -0.60
C ILE A 150 2.60 -23.89 0.92
N HIS A 151 1.68 -24.71 1.38
CA HIS A 151 1.39 -24.84 2.80
C HIS A 151 0.76 -26.19 3.16
N SER A 152 0.94 -26.59 4.42
CA SER A 152 0.30 -27.77 5.01
C SER A 152 -0.30 -27.37 6.37
N PRO A 153 -1.62 -27.13 6.46
CA PRO A 153 -2.26 -26.65 7.69
C PRO A 153 -1.98 -27.52 8.92
N LEU A 154 -1.97 -28.85 8.74
CA LEU A 154 -1.70 -29.80 9.82
C LEU A 154 -0.30 -29.64 10.42
N LEU A 155 0.69 -29.33 9.58
CA LEU A 155 2.08 -29.13 10.00
C LEU A 155 2.39 -27.68 10.38
N LYS A 156 1.45 -26.76 10.17
CA LYS A 156 1.67 -25.31 10.27
C LYS A 156 2.89 -24.83 9.47
N ALA A 157 3.17 -25.49 8.36
CA ALA A 157 4.30 -25.21 7.49
C ALA A 157 3.83 -24.41 6.27
N GLY A 158 4.68 -23.48 5.80
CA GLY A 158 4.43 -22.70 4.60
C GLY A 158 5.71 -22.14 4.01
N ALA A 159 5.77 -22.04 2.69
CA ALA A 159 6.88 -21.43 1.95
C ALA A 159 6.36 -20.65 0.74
N THR A 160 7.07 -19.58 0.37
CA THR A 160 6.73 -18.77 -0.80
C THR A 160 7.36 -19.33 -2.08
N GLY A 161 6.70 -19.11 -3.21
CA GLY A 161 7.21 -19.51 -4.52
C GLY A 161 7.92 -18.37 -5.24
N ARG A 162 8.91 -18.70 -6.06
CA ARG A 162 9.53 -17.77 -6.99
C ARG A 162 8.64 -17.62 -8.22
N ILE A 163 8.17 -16.40 -8.48
CA ILE A 163 7.29 -16.08 -9.60
C ILE A 163 8.12 -15.50 -10.75
N VAL A 164 7.85 -15.98 -11.97
CA VAL A 164 8.44 -15.49 -13.22
C VAL A 164 7.29 -15.07 -14.14
N ASP A 165 7.25 -13.78 -14.46
CA ASP A 165 6.33 -13.22 -15.44
C ASP A 165 6.83 -13.56 -16.86
N CYS A 166 5.98 -14.17 -17.69
CA CYS A 166 6.30 -14.49 -19.08
C CYS A 166 5.93 -13.36 -20.05
N HIS A 167 5.41 -12.24 -19.53
CA HIS A 167 5.04 -11.03 -20.26
C HIS A 167 3.96 -11.22 -21.34
N ASN A 168 3.14 -12.25 -21.19
CA ASN A 168 2.08 -12.61 -22.15
C ASN A 168 0.82 -13.16 -21.45
N GLY A 169 0.56 -12.70 -20.21
CA GLY A 169 -0.55 -13.18 -19.39
C GLY A 169 -0.29 -14.52 -18.68
N LEU A 170 0.86 -15.14 -18.91
CA LEU A 170 1.28 -16.37 -18.21
C LEU A 170 2.33 -16.05 -17.14
N TYR A 171 2.23 -16.75 -16.01
CA TYR A 171 3.24 -16.71 -14.96
C TYR A 171 3.64 -18.13 -14.59
N LYS A 172 4.93 -18.33 -14.34
CA LYS A 172 5.45 -19.57 -13.79
C LYS A 172 5.82 -19.37 -12.34
N VAL A 173 5.39 -20.29 -11.49
CA VAL A 173 5.75 -20.29 -10.07
C VAL A 173 6.53 -21.55 -9.76
N PHE A 174 7.67 -21.38 -9.12
CA PHE A 174 8.55 -22.46 -8.71
C PHE A 174 8.59 -22.55 -7.18
N PHE A 175 8.36 -23.75 -6.65
CA PHE A 175 8.46 -24.02 -5.22
C PHE A 175 9.48 -25.13 -4.97
N THR A 176 10.38 -24.93 -4.02
CA THR A 176 11.14 -26.05 -3.45
C THR A 176 10.27 -26.75 -2.41
N LEU A 177 10.09 -28.07 -2.53
CA LEU A 177 9.27 -28.85 -1.60
C LEU A 177 10.08 -29.18 -0.34
N LEU A 178 9.77 -28.51 0.78
CA LEU A 178 10.62 -28.52 1.98
C LEU A 178 10.24 -29.58 3.02
N TRP A 179 9.07 -30.22 2.91
CA TRP A 179 8.60 -31.21 3.90
C TRP A 179 7.77 -32.32 3.25
N PRO A 180 7.70 -33.51 3.89
CA PRO A 180 6.87 -34.62 3.40
C PRO A 180 5.39 -34.45 3.78
N GLY A 181 4.52 -35.18 3.10
CA GLY A 181 3.07 -35.17 3.30
C GLY A 181 2.31 -34.48 2.16
N GLU A 182 1.04 -34.17 2.39
CA GLU A 182 0.23 -33.40 1.45
C GLU A 182 0.60 -31.91 1.54
N VAL A 183 0.98 -31.33 0.41
CA VAL A 183 1.37 -29.93 0.27
C VAL A 183 0.41 -29.23 -0.68
N LYS A 184 -0.28 -28.20 -0.21
CA LYS A 184 -1.26 -27.42 -0.98
C LYS A 184 -0.66 -26.16 -1.56
N VAL A 185 -0.94 -25.89 -2.83
CA VAL A 185 -0.60 -24.66 -3.53
C VAL A 185 -1.72 -23.64 -3.33
N SER A 186 -1.35 -22.38 -3.13
CA SER A 186 -2.28 -21.25 -3.19
C SER A 186 -1.67 -20.11 -3.93
N VAL A 187 -2.44 -19.53 -4.85
CA VAL A 187 -2.05 -18.35 -5.64
C VAL A 187 -3.11 -17.27 -5.40
N SER A 188 -2.65 -16.04 -5.21
CA SER A 188 -3.52 -14.87 -5.03
C SER A 188 -3.03 -13.72 -5.88
N LEU A 189 -3.96 -13.05 -6.56
CA LEU A 189 -3.76 -11.74 -7.16
C LEU A 189 -3.82 -10.69 -6.05
N VAL A 190 -2.72 -9.99 -5.80
CA VAL A 190 -2.70 -8.87 -4.85
C VAL A 190 -3.19 -7.60 -5.52
N HIS A 191 -2.59 -7.25 -6.67
CA HIS A 191 -3.02 -6.14 -7.52
C HIS A 191 -2.91 -6.51 -9.01
N PRO A 192 -3.91 -6.15 -9.83
CA PRO A 192 -3.81 -6.27 -11.26
C PRO A 192 -2.77 -5.28 -11.81
N SER A 193 -2.16 -5.61 -12.95
CA SER A 193 -1.12 -4.79 -13.59
C SER A 193 -1.56 -3.33 -13.86
N GLU A 194 -2.85 -3.11 -14.14
CA GLU A 194 -3.47 -1.80 -14.37
C GLU A 194 -3.54 -0.97 -13.08
N ALA A 195 -3.87 -1.61 -11.94
CA ALA A 195 -3.81 -0.95 -10.64
C ALA A 195 -2.37 -0.53 -10.31
N ILE A 196 -1.40 -1.37 -10.64
CA ILE A 196 0.01 -1.09 -10.38
C ILE A 196 0.49 0.11 -11.18
N GLN A 197 0.05 0.29 -12.44
CA GLN A 197 0.33 1.51 -13.19
C GLN A 197 -0.19 2.76 -12.47
N VAL A 198 -1.41 2.72 -11.92
CA VAL A 198 -1.97 3.84 -11.16
C VAL A 198 -1.14 4.11 -9.91
N LEU A 199 -0.74 3.07 -9.17
CA LEU A 199 0.13 3.20 -7.99
C LEU A 199 1.50 3.79 -8.34
N LEU A 200 2.10 3.38 -9.45
CA LEU A 200 3.37 3.92 -9.94
C LEU A 200 3.23 5.39 -10.31
N ARG A 201 2.17 5.77 -11.05
CA ARG A 201 1.89 7.18 -11.36
C ARG A 201 1.73 8.01 -10.08
N LEU A 202 0.92 7.54 -9.13
CA LEU A 202 0.72 8.23 -7.85
C LEU A 202 2.01 8.36 -7.04
N ARG A 203 2.92 7.39 -7.14
CA ARG A 203 4.24 7.46 -6.50
C ARG A 203 5.05 8.65 -7.02
N GLU A 204 5.07 8.84 -8.34
CA GLU A 204 5.86 9.88 -9.00
C GLU A 204 5.18 11.26 -8.97
N GLU A 205 3.89 11.31 -9.27
CA GLU A 205 3.15 12.57 -9.45
C GLU A 205 2.58 13.14 -8.14
N ARG A 206 2.32 12.29 -7.15
CA ARG A 206 1.75 12.66 -5.85
C ARG A 206 2.60 12.17 -4.68
N PRO A 207 3.88 12.57 -4.58
CA PRO A 207 4.75 12.18 -3.47
C PRO A 207 4.27 12.74 -2.12
N ASP A 208 3.53 13.85 -2.15
CA ASP A 208 2.93 14.56 -1.02
C ASP A 208 1.56 13.99 -0.59
N ARG A 209 1.09 12.90 -1.20
CA ARG A 209 -0.20 12.26 -0.89
C ARG A 209 -0.36 11.87 0.57
N VAL A 210 0.76 11.64 1.27
CA VAL A 210 0.80 11.54 2.73
C VAL A 210 1.31 12.87 3.25
N TYR A 211 0.48 13.56 4.00
CA TYR A 211 0.88 14.81 4.64
C TYR A 211 1.09 14.57 6.14
N PHE A 212 2.03 15.32 6.69
CA PHE A 212 2.38 15.25 8.10
C PHE A 212 2.04 16.58 8.76
N LYS A 213 1.98 16.59 10.09
CA LYS A 213 1.71 17.79 10.89
C LYS A 213 2.72 17.87 12.03
N SER A 214 3.03 19.09 12.44
CA SER A 214 3.78 19.36 13.67
C SER A 214 3.02 20.39 14.50
N SER A 215 3.00 20.19 15.81
CA SER A 215 2.46 21.18 16.74
C SER A 215 3.58 22.04 17.32
N PHE A 216 3.29 23.32 17.47
CA PHE A 216 4.15 24.35 18.01
C PHE A 216 3.49 24.91 19.25
N LYS A 217 4.23 25.07 20.35
CA LYS A 217 3.67 25.52 21.62
C LYS A 217 4.60 26.47 22.36
N SER A 218 4.05 27.60 22.81
CA SER A 218 4.71 28.53 23.73
C SER A 218 3.70 29.08 24.74
N GLY A 219 3.84 28.66 26.00
CA GLY A 219 2.86 28.97 27.05
C GLY A 219 1.46 28.47 26.68
N LYS A 220 0.50 29.40 26.58
CA LYS A 220 -0.90 29.14 26.22
C LYS A 220 -1.16 29.07 24.72
N TYR A 221 -0.20 29.45 23.88
CA TYR A 221 -0.37 29.45 22.43
C TYR A 221 0.03 28.10 21.87
N SER A 222 -0.84 27.55 21.02
CA SER A 222 -0.60 26.30 20.30
C SER A 222 -1.06 26.46 18.85
N GLU A 223 -0.22 26.09 17.90
CA GLU A 223 -0.53 26.09 16.47
C GLU A 223 -0.04 24.78 15.86
N THR A 224 -0.82 24.20 14.94
CA THR A 224 -0.42 23.01 14.19
C THR A 224 -0.31 23.38 12.72
N THR A 225 0.80 23.02 12.09
CA THR A 225 1.03 23.27 10.66
C THR A 225 1.41 22.00 9.93
N GLU A 226 1.13 21.98 8.62
CA GLU A 226 1.50 20.87 7.75
C GLU A 226 3.01 20.83 7.51
N CYS A 227 3.53 19.62 7.39
CA CYS A 227 4.92 19.31 7.13
C CYS A 227 5.05 18.24 6.05
N ASN A 228 6.11 18.32 5.26
CA ASN A 228 6.46 17.31 4.28
C ASN A 228 7.93 17.43 3.83
N VAL A 229 8.41 16.43 3.09
CA VAL A 229 9.72 16.45 2.42
C VAL A 229 9.78 17.53 1.34
N CYS A 230 8.64 17.81 0.71
CA CYS A 230 8.48 18.97 -0.15
C CYS A 230 7.13 19.66 0.08
N LEU A 231 7.18 20.97 0.33
CA LEU A 231 5.99 21.78 0.53
C LEU A 231 5.75 22.70 -0.69
N PRO A 232 4.56 22.69 -1.30
CA PRO A 232 4.22 23.59 -2.40
C PRO A 232 3.94 25.02 -1.91
N GLY A 233 4.30 26.03 -2.72
CA GLY A 233 3.92 27.44 -2.50
C GLY A 233 5.02 28.32 -1.88
N ASP A 234 4.64 29.58 -1.62
CA ASP A 234 5.55 30.67 -1.19
C ASP A 234 5.41 31.02 0.31
N LEU A 235 4.74 30.16 1.08
CA LEU A 235 4.53 30.41 2.51
C LEU A 235 5.87 30.27 3.27
N PRO A 236 6.12 31.09 4.31
CA PRO A 236 7.30 30.92 5.15
C PRO A 236 7.34 29.51 5.74
N VAL A 237 8.49 28.86 5.66
CA VAL A 237 8.70 27.50 6.19
C VAL A 237 9.69 27.50 7.34
N CYS A 238 9.49 26.56 8.26
CA CYS A 238 10.50 26.11 9.21
C CYS A 238 11.31 24.99 8.56
N ASN A 239 12.63 25.18 8.48
CA ASN A 239 13.56 24.17 7.98
C ASN A 239 14.06 23.32 9.15
N PHE A 240 13.72 22.03 9.10
CA PHE A 240 14.15 21.01 10.05
C PHE A 240 14.94 19.89 9.38
N THR A 241 15.65 20.23 8.29
CA THR A 241 16.59 19.32 7.64
C THR A 241 17.56 18.79 8.68
N ASP A 242 17.71 17.47 8.72
CA ASP A 242 18.64 16.85 9.66
C ASP A 242 20.06 17.29 9.32
N LEU A 243 20.78 17.81 10.32
CA LEU A 243 22.11 18.39 10.10
C LEU A 243 23.19 17.32 9.89
N TYR A 244 22.93 16.07 10.28
CA TYR A 244 23.88 14.97 10.16
C TYR A 244 23.68 14.19 8.85
N THR A 245 22.43 13.84 8.53
CA THR A 245 22.09 13.06 7.33
C THR A 245 21.79 13.94 6.11
N GLY A 246 21.46 15.21 6.33
CA GLY A 246 20.97 16.10 5.26
C GLY A 246 19.54 15.79 4.82
N GLU A 247 18.81 14.91 5.52
CA GLU A 247 17.46 14.52 5.16
C GLU A 247 16.51 15.71 5.27
N PRO A 248 15.88 16.14 4.15
CA PRO A 248 15.11 17.36 4.12
C PRO A 248 13.76 17.20 4.81
N TRP A 249 13.44 18.14 5.69
CA TRP A 249 12.16 18.17 6.38
C TRP A 249 11.67 19.59 6.61
N PHE A 250 10.45 19.89 6.14
CA PHE A 250 9.90 21.24 6.19
C PHE A 250 8.51 21.23 6.82
N CYS A 251 8.19 22.30 7.53
CA CYS A 251 6.85 22.60 8.00
C CYS A 251 6.50 24.04 7.61
N TYR A 252 5.23 24.34 7.33
CA TYR A 252 4.82 25.75 7.26
C TYR A 252 5.05 26.42 8.62
N LYS A 253 5.53 27.65 8.60
CA LYS A 253 5.81 28.41 9.82
C LYS A 253 4.47 28.79 10.48
N PRO A 254 4.28 28.50 11.79
CA PRO A 254 3.10 28.97 12.52
C PRO A 254 3.07 30.51 12.54
N ARG A 255 1.87 31.10 12.62
CA ARG A 255 1.69 32.54 12.42
C ARG A 255 2.28 33.37 13.56
N LYS A 256 2.12 32.90 14.80
CA LYS A 256 2.51 33.64 16.02
C LYS A 256 3.70 33.01 16.73
N LEU A 257 3.98 31.75 16.44
CA LEU A 257 5.01 30.97 17.12
C LEU A 257 6.33 30.90 16.34
N SER A 258 7.42 30.67 17.05
CA SER A 258 8.73 30.47 16.43
C SER A 258 8.89 29.00 15.99
N CYS A 259 9.74 28.75 15.00
CA CYS A 259 10.06 27.38 14.57
C CYS A 259 10.67 26.53 15.70
N ALA A 260 11.38 27.16 16.64
CA ALA A 260 11.98 26.51 17.80
C ALA A 260 10.94 26.00 18.82
N SER A 261 9.69 26.44 18.73
CA SER A 261 8.62 26.01 19.61
C SER A 261 7.94 24.70 19.18
N ARG A 262 8.50 23.99 18.18
CA ARG A 262 7.99 22.69 17.73
C ARG A 262 8.11 21.67 18.87
N ILE A 263 6.99 21.01 19.21
CA ILE A 263 6.91 20.02 20.29
C ILE A 263 6.55 18.62 19.82
N SER A 264 6.03 18.48 18.60
CA SER A 264 5.57 17.19 18.08
C SER A 264 5.79 17.07 16.59
N HIS A 265 5.67 15.84 16.12
CA HIS A 265 5.62 15.49 14.71
C HIS A 265 4.82 14.20 14.54
N ALA A 266 3.81 14.22 13.67
CA ALA A 266 2.98 13.05 13.41
C ALA A 266 2.44 13.06 11.98
N LYS A 267 2.01 11.88 11.52
CA LYS A 267 1.22 11.76 10.29
C LYS A 267 -0.08 12.54 10.46
N GLY A 268 -0.37 13.40 9.49
CA GLY A 268 -1.63 14.16 9.45
C GLY A 268 -2.73 13.38 8.74
N GLY A 269 -2.40 12.66 7.67
CA GLY A 269 -3.39 11.85 6.95
C GLY A 269 -2.99 11.55 5.51
N TYR A 270 -4.00 11.24 4.70
CA TYR A 270 -3.86 11.07 3.25
C TYR A 270 -4.68 12.14 2.53
N GLN A 271 -4.17 12.64 1.41
CA GLN A 271 -4.95 13.45 0.49
C GLN A 271 -6.11 12.62 -0.07
N LYS A 272 -7.29 13.25 -0.21
CA LYS A 272 -8.48 12.65 -0.80
C LYS A 272 -8.49 12.87 -2.32
N GLY A 273 -9.28 12.07 -3.06
CA GLY A 273 -9.48 12.27 -4.50
C GLY A 273 -8.24 12.00 -5.36
N LEU A 274 -7.36 11.09 -4.93
CA LEU A 274 -6.15 10.71 -5.68
C LEU A 274 -6.46 9.87 -6.93
N LEU A 275 -7.57 9.13 -6.90
CA LEU A 275 -8.02 8.26 -7.97
C LEU A 275 -9.17 8.91 -8.73
N THR A 276 -9.19 8.73 -10.05
CA THR A 276 -10.40 8.97 -10.85
C THR A 276 -11.44 7.89 -10.58
N GLN A 277 -12.69 8.13 -11.00
CA GLN A 277 -13.76 7.14 -10.88
C GLN A 277 -13.41 5.83 -11.59
N GLU A 278 -12.80 5.90 -12.78
CA GLU A 278 -12.40 4.72 -13.54
C GLU A 278 -11.23 3.99 -12.86
N GLU A 279 -10.23 4.72 -12.35
CA GLU A 279 -9.09 4.12 -11.66
C GLU A 279 -9.50 3.39 -10.39
N SER A 280 -10.51 3.92 -9.69
CA SER A 280 -11.04 3.29 -8.48
C SER A 280 -11.58 1.88 -8.70
N LEU A 281 -11.98 1.55 -9.94
CA LEU A 281 -12.46 0.21 -10.30
C LEU A 281 -11.34 -0.84 -10.21
N PHE A 282 -10.07 -0.45 -10.40
CA PHE A 282 -8.94 -1.36 -10.26
C PHE A 282 -8.60 -1.69 -8.80
N PHE A 283 -9.28 -1.04 -7.84
CA PHE A 283 -9.02 -1.19 -6.41
C PHE A 283 -10.23 -1.68 -5.62
N GLN A 284 -11.03 -2.57 -6.22
CA GLN A 284 -12.24 -3.08 -5.62
C GLN A 284 -11.96 -4.27 -4.69
N SER A 285 -12.30 -4.07 -3.41
CA SER A 285 -12.40 -5.17 -2.45
C SER A 285 -13.34 -6.24 -2.97
N ASP A 286 -12.98 -7.49 -2.74
CA ASP A 286 -13.74 -8.66 -3.17
C ASP A 286 -13.93 -8.85 -4.68
N VAL A 287 -13.25 -8.06 -5.51
CA VAL A 287 -13.30 -8.19 -6.97
C VAL A 287 -11.92 -8.44 -7.54
N ASN A 288 -10.96 -7.53 -7.33
CA ASN A 288 -9.62 -7.60 -7.96
C ASN A 288 -8.45 -7.32 -7.01
N ILE A 289 -8.69 -6.88 -5.78
CA ILE A 289 -7.65 -6.76 -4.75
C ILE A 289 -7.60 -8.01 -3.86
N LYS A 290 -6.40 -8.57 -3.68
CA LYS A 290 -6.10 -9.67 -2.72
C LYS A 290 -7.05 -10.85 -2.89
N ARG A 291 -7.27 -11.27 -4.14
CA ARG A 291 -8.21 -12.33 -4.49
C ARG A 291 -7.49 -13.64 -4.77
N PRO A 292 -8.04 -14.78 -4.32
CA PRO A 292 -7.51 -16.07 -4.70
C PRO A 292 -7.71 -16.31 -6.19
N ILE A 293 -6.73 -16.96 -6.82
CA ILE A 293 -6.87 -17.55 -8.16
C ILE A 293 -7.12 -19.03 -7.95
N LEU A 294 -8.15 -19.57 -8.59
CA LEU A 294 -8.55 -20.96 -8.37
C LEU A 294 -7.75 -21.93 -9.23
N SER A 295 -7.54 -23.14 -8.73
CA SER A 295 -6.90 -24.21 -9.51
C SER A 295 -7.87 -24.76 -10.55
N SER A 296 -7.40 -24.98 -11.77
CA SER A 296 -8.17 -25.70 -12.81
C SER A 296 -8.06 -27.22 -12.66
N GLY A 297 -7.24 -27.72 -11.74
CA GLY A 297 -6.96 -29.14 -11.50
C GLY A 297 -6.60 -29.42 -10.04
N PRO A 298 -5.84 -30.49 -9.74
CA PRO A 298 -5.34 -30.74 -8.39
C PRO A 298 -4.54 -29.53 -7.88
N ASP A 299 -4.87 -29.08 -6.67
CA ASP A 299 -4.21 -27.97 -5.98
C ASP A 299 -3.20 -28.45 -4.93
N SER A 300 -3.03 -29.78 -4.79
CA SER A 300 -2.10 -30.39 -3.84
C SER A 300 -1.25 -31.49 -4.47
N VAL A 301 -0.10 -31.74 -3.86
CA VAL A 301 0.82 -32.83 -4.23
C VAL A 301 1.23 -33.62 -2.98
N ILE A 302 1.56 -34.89 -3.19
CA ILE A 302 2.12 -35.76 -2.13
C ILE A 302 3.65 -35.78 -2.24
N VAL A 303 4.31 -35.37 -1.16
CA VAL A 303 5.76 -35.33 -1.03
C VAL A 303 6.24 -36.46 -0.11
N LYS A 304 7.17 -37.28 -0.60
CA LYS A 304 7.82 -38.35 0.16
C LYS A 304 9.06 -37.84 0.88
N SER A 305 9.32 -38.39 2.05
CA SER A 305 10.58 -38.16 2.76
C SER A 305 11.78 -38.52 1.88
N LYS A 306 12.85 -37.72 1.97
CA LYS A 306 14.13 -38.09 1.39
C LYS A 306 14.69 -39.25 2.22
N ALA A 307 15.00 -40.38 1.59
CA ALA A 307 15.74 -41.44 2.27
C ALA A 307 17.12 -40.90 2.63
N PHE A 308 17.50 -41.00 3.89
CA PHE A 308 18.89 -40.76 4.30
C PHE A 308 19.70 -41.98 3.83
N THR A 309 20.47 -41.81 2.76
CA THR A 309 21.54 -42.72 2.36
C THR A 309 22.87 -42.15 2.81
#